data_AF-A0A969M3H6-F1
#
_entry.id   AF-A0A969M3H6-F1
#
_cell.length_a   1.000
_cell.length_b   1.000
_cell.length_c   1.000
_cell.angle_alpha   90.00
_cell.angle_beta   90.00
_cell.angle_gamma   90.00
#
_symmetry.space_group_name_H-M   'P 1'
#
loop_
_entity.id
_entity.type
_entity.pdbx_description
1 polymer ?
#
loop_
_entity_poly.entity_id
_entity_poly.type
_entity_poly.pdbx_seq_one_letter_code
_entity_poly.pdbx_strand_id
1 'polypeptide(L)'
;METAPADTAPQEAPRKTAGTLDELMLAMDVVDTLRHRTVLVERELAEETREEELIARLRTLYKGQGIDVPDSILAQGVKALKDSRFVYTPSPPGLRRMLALAWVRRDQYGLRLGLVAVAALIGWLAYDFTVVRPQQQAVEAARVELAETLPQRLAAARDASRGAGEWQSYDIIFRKPIMRDGKLRSVTVK
;
A
#
# COMPACT_ATOMS: atom_id res chain seq x y z
N MET A 1 -69.84 51.66 48.07
CA MET A 1 -69.52 50.89 46.86
C MET A 1 -68.16 51.38 46.44
N GLU A 2 -67.08 50.64 46.57
CA GLU A 2 -66.86 49.22 46.32
C GLU A 2 -65.66 48.76 47.15
N THR A 3 -65.61 47.47 47.38
CA THR A 3 -64.81 46.65 48.28
C THR A 3 -63.30 46.62 48.02
N ALA A 4 -62.50 46.49 49.09
CA ALA A 4 -61.21 45.79 49.03
C ALA A 4 -61.45 44.31 48.68
N PRO A 5 -60.48 43.59 48.07
CA PRO A 5 -59.72 42.70 48.95
C PRO A 5 -58.29 42.37 48.51
N ALA A 6 -57.60 41.72 49.47
CA ALA A 6 -56.65 40.63 49.30
C ALA A 6 -55.15 40.97 49.15
N ASP A 7 -54.46 40.75 50.29
CA ASP A 7 -53.19 40.05 50.45
C ASP A 7 -52.36 39.81 49.18
N THR A 8 -51.16 40.38 49.17
CA THR A 8 -50.05 39.85 48.38
C THR A 8 -48.87 39.63 49.32
N ALA A 9 -48.66 38.36 49.68
CA ALA A 9 -47.47 37.89 50.36
C ALA A 9 -46.20 38.35 49.61
N PRO A 10 -45.06 38.57 50.30
CA PRO A 10 -43.79 38.78 49.64
C PRO A 10 -43.45 37.53 48.81
N GLN A 11 -43.45 37.71 47.50
CA GLN A 11 -43.04 36.73 46.52
C GLN A 11 -41.57 36.37 46.78
N GLU A 12 -41.33 35.13 47.19
CA GLU A 12 -40.02 34.57 47.43
C GLU A 12 -39.22 34.60 46.12
N ALA A 13 -38.22 35.49 46.05
CA ALA A 13 -37.32 35.59 44.91
C ALA A 13 -36.58 34.26 44.70
N PRO A 14 -36.35 33.82 43.45
CA PRO A 14 -35.72 32.54 43.19
C PRO A 14 -34.30 32.54 43.76
N ARG A 15 -34.01 31.58 44.64
CA ARG A 15 -32.67 31.30 45.15
C ARG A 15 -31.73 31.06 43.96
N LYS A 16 -30.81 32.00 43.72
CA LYS A 16 -29.69 31.84 42.79
C LYS A 16 -28.80 30.69 43.27
N THR A 17 -29.08 29.47 42.84
CA THR A 17 -28.09 28.39 42.77
C THR A 17 -27.40 28.44 41.41
N ALA A 18 -26.78 29.59 41.12
CA ALA A 18 -26.03 29.88 39.90
C ALA A 18 -24.63 30.40 40.27
N GLY A 19 -23.97 29.74 41.22
CA GLY A 19 -22.69 30.19 41.78
C GLY A 19 -21.71 29.07 42.07
N THR A 20 -21.85 27.91 41.41
CA THR A 20 -20.89 26.82 41.62
C THR A 20 -20.23 26.41 40.32
N LEU A 21 -20.97 26.04 39.27
CA LEU A 21 -20.35 25.55 38.04
C LEU A 21 -20.01 26.67 37.04
N ASP A 22 -20.96 27.56 36.71
CA ASP A 22 -20.73 28.63 35.73
C ASP A 22 -19.65 29.62 36.21
N GLU A 23 -19.60 29.89 37.51
CA GLU A 23 -18.58 30.75 38.13
C GLU A 23 -17.21 30.06 38.18
N LEU A 24 -17.15 28.74 38.41
CA LEU A 24 -15.92 27.96 38.27
C LEU A 24 -15.45 27.86 36.81
N MET A 25 -16.37 27.71 35.86
CA MET A 25 -16.07 27.67 34.42
C MET A 25 -15.57 29.02 33.91
N LEU A 26 -16.17 30.12 34.36
CA LEU A 26 -15.70 31.48 34.07
C LEU A 26 -14.34 31.75 34.73
N ALA A 27 -14.13 31.32 35.97
CA ALA A 27 -12.85 31.45 36.65
C ALA A 27 -11.74 30.68 35.93
N MET A 28 -12.03 29.51 35.35
CA MET A 28 -11.07 28.72 34.58
C MET A 28 -10.65 29.40 33.27
N ASP A 29 -11.59 30.03 32.56
CA ASP A 29 -11.30 30.80 31.32
C ASP A 29 -10.54 32.11 31.60
N VAL A 30 -10.87 32.81 32.71
CA VAL A 30 -10.10 33.98 33.16
C VAL A 30 -8.68 33.58 33.59
N VAL A 31 -8.51 32.42 34.24
CA VAL A 31 -7.18 31.89 34.57
C VAL A 31 -6.41 31.46 33.32
N ASP A 32 -7.07 30.88 32.31
CA ASP A 32 -6.44 30.53 31.04
C ASP A 32 -6.03 31.77 30.24
N THR A 33 -6.83 32.85 30.28
CA THR A 33 -6.45 34.14 29.68
C THR A 33 -5.32 34.84 30.45
N LEU A 34 -5.26 34.73 31.78
CA LEU A 34 -4.13 35.21 32.58
C LEU A 34 -2.86 34.41 32.28
N ARG A 35 -2.95 33.09 32.17
CA ARG A 35 -1.83 32.22 31.78
C ARG A 35 -1.28 32.61 30.40
N HIS A 36 -2.14 33.00 29.47
CA HIS A 36 -1.72 33.46 28.15
C HIS A 36 -1.09 34.87 28.17
N ARG A 37 -1.59 35.77 29.02
CA ARG A 37 -1.10 37.15 29.13
C ARG A 37 0.21 37.28 29.92
N THR A 38 0.43 36.49 30.97
CA THR A 38 1.73 36.44 31.67
C THR A 38 2.84 35.97 30.73
N VAL A 39 2.53 35.03 29.82
CA VAL A 39 3.48 34.55 28.81
C VAL A 39 3.81 35.60 27.74
N LEU A 40 2.98 36.62 27.55
CA LEU A 40 3.20 37.70 26.56
C LEU A 40 3.82 38.97 27.16
N VAL A 41 3.50 39.34 28.41
CA VAL A 41 4.05 40.53 29.08
C VAL A 41 5.49 40.28 29.59
N GLU A 42 5.85 39.02 29.88
CA GLU A 42 7.22 38.61 30.23
C GLU A 42 8.13 38.35 29.01
N ARG A 43 7.61 38.44 27.78
CA ARG A 43 8.37 38.15 26.55
C ARG A 43 9.31 39.28 26.11
N GLU A 44 9.17 40.48 26.67
CA GLU A 44 10.01 41.64 26.34
C GLU A 44 10.97 42.09 27.47
N LEU A 45 10.84 41.56 28.69
CA LEU A 45 11.80 41.86 29.76
C LEU A 45 12.98 40.88 29.69
N ALA A 46 14.13 41.44 29.30
CA ALA A 46 15.50 40.90 29.29
C ALA A 46 15.65 39.43 29.72
N GLU A 47 15.97 38.57 28.75
CA GLU A 47 16.21 37.13 28.94
C GLU A 47 17.25 36.83 30.04
N GLU A 48 18.24 37.72 30.23
CA GLU A 48 19.26 37.64 31.28
C GLU A 48 18.68 37.86 32.69
N THR A 49 17.78 38.82 32.88
CA THR A 49 17.17 39.09 34.20
C THR A 49 16.35 37.89 34.68
N ARG A 50 15.73 37.15 33.74
CA ARG A 50 14.96 35.94 34.04
C ARG A 50 15.83 34.76 34.41
N GLU A 51 17.03 34.65 33.82
CA GLU A 51 18.01 33.63 34.17
C GLU A 51 18.53 33.84 35.60
N GLU A 52 18.85 35.08 35.97
CA GLU A 52 19.29 35.45 37.32
C GLU A 52 18.22 35.20 38.38
N GLU A 53 16.97 35.59 38.13
CA GLU A 53 15.83 35.31 39.03
C GLU A 53 15.60 33.81 39.22
N LEU A 54 15.75 33.02 38.16
CA LEU A 54 15.61 31.57 38.20
C LEU A 54 16.72 30.93 39.06
N ILE A 55 17.97 31.36 38.89
CA ILE A 55 19.10 30.90 39.71
C ILE A 55 18.87 31.26 41.19
N ALA A 56 18.37 32.46 41.49
CA ALA A 56 18.09 32.90 42.86
C ALA A 56 16.97 32.06 43.53
N ARG A 57 15.90 31.73 42.79
CA ARG A 57 14.85 30.82 43.25
C ARG A 57 15.39 29.41 43.50
N LEU A 58 16.18 28.86 42.59
CA LEU A 58 16.78 27.53 42.74
C LEU A 58 17.71 27.46 43.95
N ARG A 59 18.54 28.49 44.15
CA ARG A 59 19.41 28.60 45.33
C ARG A 59 18.62 28.54 46.63
N THR A 60 17.52 29.28 46.71
CA THR A 60 16.66 29.32 47.90
C THR A 60 16.01 27.97 48.17
N LEU A 61 15.55 27.28 47.12
CA LEU A 61 14.94 25.95 47.20
C LEU A 61 15.93 24.89 47.72
N TYR A 62 17.14 24.81 47.15
CA TYR A 62 18.14 23.83 47.55
C TYR A 62 18.71 24.09 48.95
N LYS A 63 18.88 25.37 49.32
CA LYS A 63 19.24 25.75 50.69
C LYS A 63 18.17 25.35 51.70
N GLY A 64 16.89 25.46 51.35
CA GLY A 64 15.78 24.95 52.16
C GLY A 64 15.80 23.43 52.37
N GLN A 65 16.49 22.69 51.49
CA GLN A 65 16.68 21.24 51.58
C GLN A 65 18.00 20.85 52.27
N GLY A 66 18.76 21.83 52.78
CA GLY A 66 20.06 21.59 53.41
C GLY A 66 21.17 21.20 52.42
N ILE A 67 20.95 21.38 51.12
CA ILE A 67 21.93 21.09 50.06
C ILE A 67 22.54 22.41 49.61
N ASP A 68 23.82 22.63 49.91
CA ASP A 68 24.53 23.81 49.43
C ASP A 68 25.07 23.53 48.02
N VAL A 69 24.48 24.18 47.03
CA VAL A 69 24.84 24.04 45.61
C VAL A 69 25.56 25.32 45.16
N PRO A 70 26.79 25.23 44.63
CA PRO A 70 27.50 26.39 44.11
C PRO A 70 26.76 27.06 42.95
N ASP A 71 26.80 28.39 42.88
CA ASP A 71 26.13 29.17 41.85
C ASP A 71 26.58 28.82 40.42
N SER A 72 27.84 28.40 40.25
CA SER A 72 28.37 27.95 38.96
C SER A 72 27.68 26.69 38.42
N ILE A 73 27.26 25.79 39.32
CA ILE A 73 26.53 24.57 38.95
C ILE A 73 25.08 24.90 38.58
N LEU A 74 24.45 25.83 39.31
CA LEU A 74 23.11 26.32 38.99
C LEU A 74 23.07 27.00 37.61
N ALA A 75 24.04 27.88 37.33
CA ALA A 75 24.17 28.55 36.03
C ALA A 75 24.40 27.55 34.89
N GLN A 76 25.29 26.56 35.08
CA GLN A 76 25.52 25.51 34.08
C GLN A 76 24.27 24.66 33.82
N GLY A 77 23.50 24.34 34.86
CA GLY A 77 22.26 23.58 34.73
C GLY A 77 21.18 24.33 33.95
N VAL A 78 21.00 25.63 34.25
CA VAL A 78 20.03 26.48 33.52
C VAL A 78 20.43 26.64 32.05
N LYS A 79 21.72 26.85 31.78
CA LYS A 79 22.25 26.90 30.41
C LYS A 79 22.03 25.60 29.64
N ALA A 80 22.32 24.45 30.24
CA ALA A 80 22.10 23.14 29.63
C ALA A 80 20.60 22.87 29.34
N LEU A 81 19.70 23.35 30.20
CA LEU A 81 18.26 23.25 29.99
C LEU A 81 17.78 24.14 28.83
N LYS A 82 18.35 25.35 28.70
CA LYS A 82 18.09 26.26 27.56
C LYS A 82 18.54 25.62 26.26
N ASP A 83 19.76 25.07 26.23
CA ASP A 83 20.32 24.41 25.04
C ASP A 83 19.52 23.16 24.64
N SER A 84 19.06 22.38 25.62
CA SER A 84 18.25 21.17 25.38
C SER A 84 16.85 21.47 24.86
N ARG A 85 16.32 22.69 25.07
CA ARG A 85 14.97 23.09 24.61
C ARG A 85 14.85 23.09 23.08
N PHE A 86 15.97 23.20 22.36
CA PHE A 86 15.99 23.24 20.90
C PHE A 86 16.46 21.92 20.26
N VAL A 87 16.79 20.90 21.07
CA VAL A 87 17.23 19.61 20.55
C VAL A 87 16.02 18.73 20.27
N TYR A 88 15.75 18.48 18.98
CA TYR A 88 14.78 17.46 18.58
C TYR A 88 15.35 16.06 18.84
N THR A 89 14.74 15.31 19.75
CA THR A 89 15.00 13.87 19.91
C THR A 89 14.06 13.08 19.00
N PRO A 90 14.53 12.54 17.86
CA PRO A 90 13.68 11.74 16.98
C PRO A 90 13.18 10.47 17.67
N SER A 91 11.97 10.02 17.34
CA SER A 91 11.52 8.68 17.75
C SER A 91 12.49 7.61 17.25
N PRO A 92 12.77 6.57 18.05
CA PRO A 92 13.73 5.53 17.71
C PRO A 92 13.39 4.88 16.35
N PRO A 93 14.41 4.50 15.57
CA PRO A 93 14.20 3.85 14.28
C PRO A 93 13.48 2.52 14.48
N GLY A 94 12.43 2.27 13.68
CA GLY A 94 11.64 1.05 13.77
C GLY A 94 10.73 0.88 12.56
N LEU A 95 10.17 -0.33 12.39
CA LEU A 95 9.35 -0.70 11.23
C LEU A 95 8.14 0.24 11.04
N ARG A 96 7.47 0.61 12.14
CA ARG A 96 6.33 1.55 12.10
C ARG A 96 6.73 2.93 11.57
N ARG A 97 7.88 3.47 12.01
CA ARG A 97 8.41 4.76 11.55
C ARG A 97 8.81 4.68 10.07
N MET A 98 9.37 3.56 9.64
CA MET A 98 9.77 3.35 8.25
C MET A 98 8.56 3.33 7.31
N LEU A 99 7.49 2.59 7.67
CA LEU A 99 6.24 2.56 6.90
C LEU A 99 5.55 3.93 6.89
N ALA A 100 5.53 4.64 8.02
CA ALA A 100 4.99 6.00 8.08
C ALA A 100 5.76 6.96 7.18
N LEU A 101 7.09 6.92 7.18
CA LEU A 101 7.92 7.74 6.30
C LEU A 101 7.76 7.35 4.82
N ALA A 102 7.61 6.07 4.51
CA ALA A 102 7.31 5.60 3.16
C ALA A 102 5.97 6.14 2.67
N TRP A 103 4.94 6.15 3.54
CA TRP A 103 3.62 6.72 3.22
C TRP A 103 3.66 8.24 3.06
N VAL A 104 4.36 8.97 3.94
CA VAL A 104 4.48 10.44 3.82
C VAL A 104 5.21 10.81 2.52
N ARG A 105 6.25 10.05 2.15
CA ARG A 105 7.01 10.26 0.92
C ARG A 105 6.35 9.64 -0.33
N ARG A 106 5.13 9.10 -0.23
CA ARG A 106 4.42 8.43 -1.34
C ARG A 106 4.30 9.31 -2.58
N ASP A 107 4.17 10.62 -2.41
CA ASP A 107 4.01 11.55 -3.53
C ASP A 107 5.31 11.76 -4.31
N GLN A 108 6.47 11.70 -3.62
CA GLN A 108 7.78 11.87 -4.26
C GLN A 108 8.16 10.67 -5.14
N TYR A 109 7.75 9.46 -4.76
CA TYR A 109 8.11 8.21 -5.46
C TYR A 109 6.95 7.57 -6.22
N GLY A 110 5.71 7.97 -5.95
CA GLY A 110 4.51 7.35 -6.52
C GLY A 110 4.46 7.47 -8.04
N LEU A 111 4.82 8.63 -8.59
CA LEU A 111 4.87 8.82 -10.05
C LEU A 111 5.93 7.93 -10.70
N ARG A 112 7.13 7.87 -10.12
CA ARG A 112 8.25 7.07 -10.67
C ARG A 112 7.94 5.58 -10.58
N LEU A 113 7.44 5.12 -9.44
CA LEU A 113 7.03 3.72 -9.25
C LEU A 113 5.86 3.36 -10.17
N GLY A 114 4.90 4.27 -10.35
CA GLY A 114 3.81 4.11 -11.30
C GLY A 114 4.30 3.96 -12.73
N LEU A 115 5.25 4.80 -13.17
CA LEU A 115 5.85 4.69 -14.50
C LEU A 115 6.60 3.37 -14.69
N VAL A 116 7.37 2.93 -13.69
CA VAL A 116 8.07 1.63 -13.74
C VAL A 116 7.07 0.48 -13.80
N ALA A 117 5.98 0.54 -13.02
CA ALA A 117 4.94 -0.48 -13.04
C ALA A 117 4.23 -0.55 -14.40
N VAL A 118 3.93 0.61 -15.00
CA VAL A 118 3.33 0.69 -16.34
C VAL A 118 4.29 0.15 -17.39
N ALA A 119 5.57 0.51 -17.35
CA ALA A 119 6.58 -0.01 -18.26
C ALA A 119 6.74 -1.53 -18.14
N ALA A 120 6.74 -2.06 -16.92
CA ALA A 120 6.77 -3.50 -16.67
C ALA A 120 5.52 -4.20 -17.22
N LEU A 121 4.33 -3.61 -17.04
CA LEU A 121 3.09 -4.13 -17.60
C LEU A 121 3.13 -4.16 -19.14
N ILE A 122 3.59 -3.09 -19.77
CA ILE A 122 3.76 -3.02 -21.22
C ILE A 122 4.75 -4.08 -21.70
N GLY A 123 5.90 -4.22 -21.03
CA GLY A 123 6.89 -5.25 -21.36
C GLY A 123 6.33 -6.67 -21.23
N TRP A 124 5.55 -6.93 -20.17
CA TRP A 124 4.90 -8.22 -19.97
C TRP A 124 3.85 -8.52 -21.05
N LEU A 125 3.01 -7.55 -21.41
CA LEU A 125 2.04 -7.68 -22.50
C LEU A 125 2.74 -7.88 -23.85
N ALA A 126 3.80 -7.12 -24.12
CA ALA A 126 4.58 -7.28 -25.34
C ALA A 126 5.17 -8.70 -25.43
N TYR A 127 5.71 -9.23 -24.34
CA TYR A 127 6.23 -10.59 -24.29
C TYR A 127 5.12 -11.65 -24.53
N ASP A 128 3.97 -11.51 -23.87
CA ASP A 128 2.83 -12.42 -24.06
C ASP A 128 2.35 -12.44 -25.53
N PHE A 129 2.16 -11.26 -26.11
CA PHE A 129 1.66 -11.13 -27.48
C PHE A 129 2.68 -11.57 -28.54
N THR A 130 3.97 -11.27 -28.34
CA THR A 130 5.00 -11.55 -29.36
C THR A 130 5.60 -12.94 -29.27
N VAL A 131 5.67 -13.53 -28.08
CA VAL A 131 6.34 -14.82 -27.87
C VAL A 131 5.32 -15.93 -27.59
N VAL A 132 4.39 -15.70 -26.67
CA VAL A 132 3.53 -16.78 -26.15
C VAL A 132 2.38 -17.10 -27.11
N ARG A 133 1.65 -16.08 -27.56
CA ARG A 133 0.51 -16.27 -28.47
C ARG A 133 0.83 -16.93 -29.81
N PRO A 134 1.88 -16.55 -30.57
CA PRO A 134 2.18 -17.23 -31.83
C PRO A 134 2.62 -18.68 -31.61
N GLN A 135 3.27 -19.00 -30.49
CA GLN A 135 3.62 -20.38 -30.16
C GLN A 135 2.38 -21.22 -29.83
N GLN A 136 1.40 -20.67 -29.11
CA GLN A 136 0.14 -21.35 -28.85
C GLN A 136 -0.63 -21.64 -30.16
N GLN A 137 -0.68 -20.67 -31.07
CA GLN A 137 -1.30 -20.86 -32.38
C GLN A 137 -0.56 -21.91 -33.23
N ALA A 138 0.77 -21.94 -33.18
CA ALA A 138 1.55 -22.97 -33.87
C ALA A 138 1.32 -24.37 -33.28
N VAL A 139 1.18 -24.48 -31.96
CA VAL A 139 0.85 -25.75 -31.28
C VAL A 139 -0.57 -26.19 -31.63
N GLU A 140 -1.53 -25.28 -31.66
CA GLU A 140 -2.91 -25.59 -32.06
C GLU A 140 -3.00 -25.99 -33.54
N ALA A 141 -2.31 -25.26 -34.44
CA ALA A 141 -2.23 -25.61 -35.85
C ALA A 141 -1.60 -26.99 -36.06
N ALA A 142 -0.51 -27.30 -35.35
CA ALA A 142 0.10 -28.62 -35.36
C ALA A 142 -0.85 -29.70 -34.84
N ARG A 143 -1.63 -29.41 -33.79
CA ARG A 143 -2.65 -30.36 -33.28
C ARG A 143 -3.74 -30.62 -34.30
N VAL A 144 -4.24 -29.58 -34.97
CA VAL A 144 -5.26 -29.71 -36.03
C VAL A 144 -4.69 -30.51 -37.21
N GLU A 145 -3.45 -30.23 -37.62
CA GLU A 145 -2.78 -30.99 -38.68
C GLU A 145 -2.63 -32.47 -38.32
N LEU A 146 -2.20 -32.77 -37.10
CA LEU A 146 -2.04 -34.14 -36.60
C LEU A 146 -3.39 -34.87 -36.40
N ALA A 147 -4.42 -34.17 -35.94
CA ALA A 147 -5.71 -34.77 -35.59
C ALA A 147 -6.65 -34.90 -36.78
N GLU A 148 -6.60 -33.99 -37.76
CA GLU A 148 -7.52 -33.98 -38.89
C GLU A 148 -6.83 -34.39 -40.19
N THR A 149 -5.71 -33.74 -40.54
CA THR A 149 -5.14 -33.88 -41.88
C THR A 149 -4.34 -35.18 -42.06
N LEU A 150 -3.60 -35.62 -41.04
CA LEU A 150 -2.88 -36.90 -41.07
C LEU A 150 -3.81 -38.11 -41.23
N PRO A 151 -4.88 -38.29 -40.43
CA PRO A 151 -5.76 -39.43 -40.58
C PRO A 151 -6.53 -39.42 -41.91
N GLN A 152 -6.89 -38.24 -42.43
CA GLN A 152 -7.51 -38.13 -43.76
C GLN A 152 -6.56 -38.55 -44.88
N ARG A 153 -5.28 -38.13 -44.83
CA ARG A 153 -4.26 -38.56 -45.79
C ARG A 153 -3.94 -40.06 -45.67
N LEU A 154 -3.88 -40.58 -44.46
CA LEU A 154 -3.69 -42.02 -44.20
C LEU A 154 -4.90 -42.84 -44.69
N ALA A 155 -6.13 -42.36 -44.51
CA ALA A 155 -7.33 -43.00 -45.02
C ALA A 155 -7.36 -42.99 -46.55
N ALA A 156 -7.13 -41.83 -47.18
CA ALA A 156 -7.08 -41.71 -48.63
C ALA A 156 -5.99 -42.60 -49.27
N ALA A 157 -4.79 -42.64 -48.67
CA ALA A 157 -3.71 -43.52 -49.12
C ALA A 157 -4.05 -45.01 -48.95
N ARG A 158 -4.69 -45.37 -47.82
CA ARG A 158 -5.17 -46.74 -47.59
C ARG A 158 -6.21 -47.14 -48.62
N ASP A 159 -7.16 -46.27 -48.95
CA ASP A 159 -8.22 -46.58 -49.91
C ASP A 159 -7.68 -46.65 -51.35
N ALA A 160 -6.73 -45.78 -51.71
CA ALA A 160 -6.00 -45.87 -52.97
C ALA A 160 -5.24 -47.22 -53.10
N SER A 161 -4.62 -47.70 -52.02
CA SER A 161 -3.93 -48.99 -52.02
C SER A 161 -4.89 -50.19 -52.13
N ARG A 162 -6.10 -50.10 -51.54
CA ARG A 162 -7.14 -51.12 -51.71
C ARG A 162 -7.71 -51.15 -53.12
N GLY A 163 -7.99 -49.98 -53.70
CA GLY A 163 -8.47 -49.86 -55.07
C GLY A 163 -7.44 -50.41 -56.07
N ALA A 164 -6.16 -50.09 -55.89
CA ALA A 164 -5.08 -50.66 -56.71
C ALA A 164 -4.97 -52.19 -56.57
N GLY A 165 -5.20 -52.73 -55.36
CA GLY A 165 -5.26 -54.18 -55.12
C GLY A 165 -6.47 -54.86 -55.79
N GLU A 166 -7.59 -54.14 -55.94
CA GLU A 166 -8.81 -54.66 -56.58
C GLU A 166 -8.65 -54.80 -58.11
N TRP A 167 -7.94 -53.87 -58.75
CA TRP A 167 -7.58 -53.99 -60.18
C TRP A 167 -6.48 -55.03 -60.44
N GLN A 168 -5.56 -55.25 -59.49
CA GLN A 168 -4.52 -56.25 -59.64
C GLN A 168 -5.04 -57.69 -59.45
N SER A 169 -6.17 -57.85 -58.75
CA SER A 169 -6.80 -59.17 -58.54
C SER A 169 -7.60 -59.67 -59.75
N TYR A 170 -8.13 -58.77 -60.58
CA TYR A 170 -8.87 -59.17 -61.81
C TYR A 170 -7.95 -59.48 -63.00
N ASP A 171 -6.75 -58.90 -63.05
CA ASP A 171 -5.81 -59.09 -64.18
C ASP A 171 -5.04 -60.44 -64.13
N ILE A 172 -5.07 -61.14 -63.00
CA ILE A 172 -4.42 -62.46 -62.86
C ILE A 172 -5.30 -63.59 -63.45
N ILE A 173 -6.58 -63.34 -63.73
CA ILE A 173 -7.53 -64.40 -64.15
C ILE A 173 -7.75 -64.45 -65.69
N PHE A 174 -7.33 -63.44 -66.46
CA PHE A 174 -7.53 -63.42 -67.93
C PHE A 174 -6.25 -63.27 -68.77
N ARG A 175 -5.17 -63.98 -68.41
CA ARG A 175 -4.10 -64.22 -69.40
C ARG A 175 -4.51 -65.36 -70.35
N LYS A 176 -5.28 -65.03 -71.40
CA LYS A 176 -5.52 -65.94 -72.54
C LYS A 176 -4.18 -66.53 -73.02
N PRO A 177 -4.02 -67.86 -73.08
CA PRO A 177 -2.86 -68.44 -73.75
C PRO A 177 -3.01 -68.19 -75.26
N ILE A 178 -2.15 -67.32 -75.80
CA ILE A 178 -1.95 -67.24 -77.24
C ILE A 178 -1.25 -68.55 -77.63
N MET A 179 -2.00 -69.49 -78.18
CA MET A 179 -1.45 -70.68 -78.83
C MET A 179 -0.64 -70.23 -80.04
N ARG A 180 0.68 -70.16 -79.86
CA ARG A 180 1.63 -70.14 -80.96
C ARG A 180 2.71 -71.17 -80.65
N ASP A 181 2.62 -72.28 -81.39
CA ASP A 181 3.65 -73.29 -81.62
C ASP A 181 4.11 -74.12 -80.40
N GLY A 182 3.23 -75.02 -79.96
CA GLY A 182 3.56 -76.44 -79.76
C GLY A 182 4.76 -76.85 -78.89
N LYS A 183 5.23 -76.06 -77.92
CA LYS A 183 6.27 -76.51 -76.97
C LYS A 183 6.13 -75.88 -75.58
N LEU A 184 5.91 -76.72 -74.57
CA LEU A 184 5.96 -76.37 -73.15
C LEU A 184 7.42 -76.14 -72.74
N ARG A 185 7.76 -74.93 -72.27
CA ARG A 185 8.95 -74.71 -71.45
C ARG A 185 8.49 -74.22 -70.08
N SER A 186 8.71 -75.05 -69.07
CA SER A 186 8.61 -74.70 -67.66
C SER A 186 9.60 -73.59 -67.34
N VAL A 187 9.12 -72.49 -66.76
CA VAL A 187 9.98 -71.43 -66.24
C VAL A 187 10.11 -71.65 -64.74
N THR A 188 11.32 -72.01 -64.34
CA THR A 188 11.79 -72.07 -62.94
C THR A 188 11.82 -70.67 -62.35
N VAL A 189 11.19 -70.48 -61.20
CA VAL A 189 11.24 -69.23 -60.41
C VAL A 189 12.46 -69.30 -59.48
N LYS A 190 13.21 -68.20 -59.41
CA LYS A 190 14.25 -67.94 -58.41
C LYS A 190 13.80 -66.77 -57.55
#